data_AF-A0A8T4EN39-F1
#
_entry.id   AF-A0A8T4EN39-F1
#
_cell.length_a   1.000
_cell.length_b   1.000
_cell.length_c   1.000
_cell.angle_alpha   90.00
_cell.angle_beta   90.00
_cell.angle_gamma   90.00
#
_symmetry.space_group_name_H-M   'P 1'
#
loop_
_entity.id
_entity.type
_entity.pdbx_description
1 polymer ?
#
loop_
_entity_poly.entity_id
_entity_poly.type
_entity_poly.pdbx_seq_one_letter_code
_entity_poly.pdbx_strand_id
1 'polypeptide(L)' 'MRIKVCPRCGSSNISLFIGGTTGSYECKDCGYIGPLIIDKEMFKK' A
#
# COMPACT_ATOMS: atom_id res chain seq x y z
N MET A 1 -8.86 -11.18 -7.16
CA MET A 1 -8.38 -10.94 -5.78
C MET A 1 -7.63 -9.61 -5.79
N ARG A 2 -8.09 -8.60 -5.05
CA ARG A 2 -7.45 -7.27 -5.02
C ARG A 2 -6.34 -7.28 -3.97
N ILE A 3 -5.08 -7.08 -4.39
CA ILE A 3 -3.92 -7.04 -3.49
C ILE A 3 -3.56 -5.59 -3.21
N LYS A 4 -3.41 -5.27 -1.92
CA LYS A 4 -2.91 -3.99 -1.45
C LYS A 4 -1.40 -3.95 -1.63
N VAL A 5 -0.90 -3.03 -2.45
CA VAL A 5 0.53 -2.86 -2.70
C VAL A 5 0.93 -1.39 -2.59
N CYS A 6 2.17 -1.15 -2.21
CA CYS A 6 2.73 0.19 -2.23
C CYS A 6 2.88 0.66 -3.69
N PRO A 7 2.39 1.84 -4.07
CA PRO A 7 2.57 2.37 -5.43
C PRO A 7 4.02 2.77 -5.75
N ARG A 8 4.88 2.94 -4.73
CA ARG A 8 6.28 3.35 -4.92
C ARG A 8 7.20 2.17 -5.22
N CYS A 9 7.06 1.05 -4.51
CA CYS A 9 7.94 -0.11 -4.64
C CYS A 9 7.22 -1.41 -5.02
N GLY A 10 5.89 -1.45 -5.02
CA GLY A 10 5.11 -2.65 -5.28
C GLY A 10 5.05 -3.65 -4.11
N SER A 11 5.65 -3.33 -2.95
CA SER A 11 5.63 -4.17 -1.76
C SER A 11 4.22 -4.25 -1.16
N SER A 12 3.81 -5.45 -0.74
CA SER A 12 2.58 -5.67 0.02
C SER A 12 2.75 -5.37 1.51
N ASN A 13 3.97 -5.02 1.95
CA ASN A 13 4.34 -4.80 3.34
C ASN A 13 4.07 -3.35 3.77
N ILE A 14 2.80 -3.08 4.01
CA ILE A 14 2.26 -1.78 4.39
C ILE A 14 1.54 -1.87 5.75
N SER A 15 1.67 -0.83 6.57
CA SER A 15 1.03 -0.69 7.87
C SER A 15 0.13 0.55 7.89
N LEU A 16 -0.97 0.51 8.63
CA LEU A 16 -1.84 1.67 8.79
C LEU A 16 -1.10 2.75 9.59
N PHE A 17 -0.97 3.95 9.04
CA PHE A 17 -0.32 5.06 9.73
C PHE A 17 -1.37 5.80 10.58
N ILE A 18 -1.36 5.54 11.89
CA ILE A 18 -2.28 6.12 12.87
C ILE A 18 -1.63 7.36 13.50
N GLY A 19 -1.39 8.39 12.67
CA GLY A 19 -0.70 9.63 13.05
C GLY A 19 -1.61 10.86 13.11
N GLY A 20 -2.91 10.68 13.40
CA GLY A 20 -3.90 11.77 13.46
C GLY A 20 -4.65 12.04 12.14
N THR A 21 -4.12 11.59 10.99
CA THR A 21 -4.82 11.63 9.70
C THR A 21 -5.27 10.21 9.33
N THR A 22 -6.51 9.87 9.69
CA THR A 22 -7.17 8.61 9.30
C THR A 22 -7.08 8.40 7.78
N GLY A 23 -6.47 7.29 7.34
CA GLY A 23 -6.45 6.87 5.93
C GLY A 23 -5.08 6.83 5.26
N SER A 24 -4.01 7.22 5.96
CA SER A 24 -2.64 7.06 5.44
C SER A 24 -2.08 5.67 5.77
N TYR A 25 -1.31 5.12 4.83
CA TYR A 25 -0.58 3.87 4.98
C TYR A 25 0.92 4.14 4.82
N GLU A 26 1.70 3.50 5.68
CA GLU A 26 3.16 3.52 5.64
C GLU A 26 3.67 2.20 5.05
N CYS A 27 4.48 2.26 4.00
CA CYS A 27 5.22 1.12 3.49
C CYS A 27 6.50 0.92 4.28
N LYS A 28 6.67 -0.25 4.90
CA LYS A 28 7.84 -0.60 5.70
C LYS A 28 9.09 -0.89 4.85
N ASP A 29 8.93 -1.13 3.56
CA ASP A 29 10.04 -1.37 2.62
C ASP A 29 10.69 -0.07 2.12
N CYS A 30 9.89 0.90 1.68
CA CYS A 30 10.39 2.11 1.00
C CYS A 30 10.09 3.42 1.74
N GLY A 31 9.42 3.36 2.89
CA GLY A 31 9.06 4.54 3.68
C GLY A 31 7.99 5.44 3.03
N TYR A 32 7.22 4.92 2.06
CA TYR A 32 6.10 5.67 1.48
C TYR A 32 5.00 5.85 2.52
N ILE A 33 4.61 7.09 2.81
CA ILE A 33 3.50 7.42 3.71
C ILE A 33 2.45 8.19 2.91
N GLY A 34 1.24 7.64 2.81
CA GLY A 34 0.16 8.29 2.05
C GLY A 34 -1.03 7.37 1.75
N PRO A 35 -1.94 7.76 0.85
CA PRO A 35 -3.06 6.91 0.48
C PRO A 35 -2.55 5.62 -0.18
N LEU A 36 -3.17 4.50 0.20
CA LEU A 36 -2.87 3.20 -0.37
C LEU A 36 -3.58 3.02 -1.71
N ILE A 37 -2.81 2.72 -2.76
CA ILE A 37 -3.33 2.48 -4.10
C ILE A 37 -3.39 0.97 -4.34
N ILE A 38 -4.55 0.46 -4.74
CA ILE A 38 -4.82 -0.96 -4.96
C ILE A 38 -4.94 -1.16 -6.46
N ASP A 39 -3.84 -1.49 -7.12
CA ASP A 39 -3.85 -1.76 -8.56
C ASP A 39 -2.94 -2.93 -8.89
N LYS A 40 -3.48 -4.15 -8.72
CA LYS A 40 -2.97 -5.34 -9.40
C LYS A 40 -4.16 -6.19 -9.79
N GLU A 41 -4.64 -5.97 -11.02
CA GLU A 41 -5.40 -6.97 -11.75
C GLU A 41 -4.46 -8.14 -12.07
N MET A 42 -4.32 -9.07 -11.13
CA MET A 42 -3.60 -10.31 -11.39
C MET A 42 -4.51 -11.17 -12.27
N PHE A 43 -4.52 -10.92 -13.59
CA PHE A 43 -5.05 -11.83 -14.60
C PHE A 43 -4.26 -13.13 -14.46
N LYS A 44 -4.83 -14.09 -13.74
CA LYS A 44 -4.30 -15.46 -13.68
C LYS A 44 -4.69 -16.10 -15.02
N LYS A 45 -3.72 -16.16 -15.95
CA LYS A 45 -3.85 -16.87 -17.23
C LYS A 45 -3.97 -18.37 -17.00
#